data_AF-A0AA86P7U8-F1
#
_entry.id   AF-A0AA86P7U8-F1
#
_cell.length_a   1.000
_cell.length_b   1.000
_cell.length_c   1.000
_cell.angle_alpha   90.00
_cell.angle_beta   90.00
_cell.angle_gamma   90.00
#
_symmetry.space_group_name_H-M   'P 1'
#
loop_
_entity.id
_entity.type
_entity.pdbx_description
1 polymer ?
#
loop_
_entity_poly.entity_id
_entity_poly.type
_entity_poly.pdbx_seq_one_letter_code
_entity_poly.pdbx_strand_id
1 'polypeptide(L)'
;MFRIIHTKSGLCLKPISLDLNSKFALFEVTGSDDELYSTNDTHFIHERSKLVVSVNKMKELELHGFKKYNPKQKWTVEGDYIVNSFFDENIQENMVVCANGGNEQEKFRIQQ
;
A
#
# COMPACT_ATOMS: atom_id res chain seq x y z
N MET A 1 13.50 -1.55 -5.98
CA MET A 1 12.51 -0.50 -5.64
C MET A 1 11.54 -0.39 -6.79
N PHE A 2 10.31 0.04 -6.54
CA PHE A 2 9.27 0.16 -7.56
C PHE A 2 8.23 1.21 -7.17
N ARG A 3 7.43 1.65 -8.13
CA ARG A 3 6.25 2.51 -7.96
C ARG A 3 4.98 1.67 -8.01
N ILE A 4 3.93 2.18 -7.38
CA ILE A 4 2.60 1.58 -7.39
C ILE A 4 1.69 2.47 -8.22
N ILE A 5 1.14 1.91 -9.29
CA ILE A 5 0.35 2.65 -10.26
C ILE A 5 -1.07 2.12 -10.26
N HIS A 6 -2.05 3.01 -10.07
CA HIS A 6 -3.45 2.65 -10.23
C HIS A 6 -3.73 2.32 -11.69
N THR A 7 -4.23 1.11 -11.94
CA THR A 7 -4.33 0.57 -13.31
C THR A 7 -5.27 1.36 -14.21
N LYS A 8 -6.34 1.96 -13.66
CA LYS A 8 -7.34 2.70 -14.43
C LYS A 8 -6.92 4.14 -14.71
N SER A 9 -6.37 4.84 -13.71
CA SER A 9 -6.03 6.27 -13.85
C SER A 9 -4.58 6.52 -14.24
N GLY A 10 -3.69 5.53 -14.11
CA GLY A 10 -2.25 5.72 -14.33
C GLY A 10 -1.54 6.56 -13.25
N LEU A 11 -2.27 6.95 -12.20
CA LEU A 11 -1.73 7.75 -11.09
C LEU A 11 -0.90 6.88 -10.14
N CYS A 12 0.14 7.46 -9.54
CA CYS A 12 0.92 6.80 -8.51
C CYS A 12 0.23 6.90 -7.15
N LEU A 13 0.28 5.81 -6.40
CA LEU A 13 -0.15 5.78 -5.00
C LEU A 13 1.02 6.24 -4.12
N LYS A 14 0.82 7.29 -3.33
CA LYS A 14 1.82 7.77 -2.36
C LYS A 14 1.22 8.35 -1.08
N PRO A 15 1.97 8.38 0.04
CA PRO A 15 1.44 8.96 1.27
C PRO A 15 1.33 10.49 1.16
N ILE A 16 0.32 11.06 1.81
CA ILE A 16 0.05 12.51 1.78
C ILE A 16 1.12 13.29 2.56
N SER A 17 1.70 12.67 3.59
CA SER A 17 2.85 13.17 4.35
C SER A 17 3.81 12.03 4.70
N LEU A 18 5.01 12.34 5.20
CA LEU A 18 6.02 11.34 5.53
C LEU A 18 5.96 10.87 7.00
N ASP A 19 4.90 11.24 7.71
CA ASP A 19 4.75 11.00 9.14
C ASP A 19 4.01 9.69 9.46
N LEU A 20 4.04 9.28 10.72
CA LEU A 20 3.23 8.17 11.22
C LEU A 20 1.74 8.46 11.04
N ASN A 21 0.99 7.41 10.69
CA ASN A 21 -0.44 7.40 10.40
C ASN A 21 -0.83 8.26 9.18
N SER A 22 0.14 8.64 8.34
CA SER A 22 -0.17 9.37 7.12
C SER A 22 -0.98 8.49 6.17
N LYS A 23 -2.09 9.01 5.66
CA LYS A 23 -2.94 8.35 4.67
C LYS A 23 -2.32 8.40 3.29
N PHE A 24 -2.86 7.61 2.37
CA PHE A 24 -2.43 7.56 0.98
C PHE A 24 -3.45 8.21 0.04
N ALA A 25 -2.96 8.75 -1.06
CA ALA A 25 -3.77 9.26 -2.15
C ALA A 25 -3.10 8.98 -3.51
N LEU A 26 -3.85 9.25 -4.58
CA LEU A 26 -3.37 9.12 -5.95
C LEU A 26 -2.83 10.47 -6.45
N PHE A 27 -1.67 10.44 -7.07
CA PHE A 27 -0.97 11.62 -7.60
C PHE A 27 -0.44 11.37 -9.01
N GLU A 28 -0.13 12.44 -9.73
CA GLU A 28 0.61 12.32 -10.99
C GLU A 28 2.00 11.74 -10.73
N VAL A 29 2.48 10.94 -11.69
CA VAL A 29 3.82 10.35 -11.63
C VAL A 29 4.84 11.45 -11.92
N THR A 30 5.71 11.73 -10.96
CA THR A 30 6.76 12.76 -11.04
C THR A 30 8.16 12.18 -11.10
N GLY A 31 8.33 10.91 -10.74
CA GLY A 31 9.64 10.24 -10.67
C GLY A 31 10.37 10.47 -9.34
N SER A 32 9.75 11.16 -8.37
CA SER A 32 10.34 11.47 -7.07
C SER A 32 10.48 10.25 -6.15
N ASP A 33 11.39 10.33 -5.19
CA ASP A 33 11.69 9.27 -4.22
C ASP A 33 10.54 8.97 -3.24
N ASP A 34 9.58 9.90 -3.10
CA ASP A 34 8.32 9.68 -2.34
C ASP A 34 7.31 8.77 -3.07
N GLU A 35 7.68 8.27 -4.25
CA GLU A 35 6.88 7.30 -5.02
C GLU A 35 7.45 5.88 -4.91
N LEU A 36 8.59 5.73 -4.25
CA LEU A 36 9.36 4.48 -4.26
C LEU A 36 9.02 3.61 -3.06
N TYR A 37 8.86 2.33 -3.36
CA TYR A 37 8.59 1.28 -2.40
C TYR A 37 9.57 0.13 -2.55
N SER A 38 9.77 -0.57 -1.44
CA SER A 38 10.34 -1.91 -1.41
C SER A 38 9.45 -2.85 -0.62
N THR A 39 9.74 -4.13 -0.74
CA THR A 39 9.11 -5.16 0.07
C THR A 39 10.19 -6.11 0.56
N ASN A 40 9.96 -6.66 1.75
CA ASN A 40 10.63 -7.85 2.27
C ASN A 40 9.58 -8.89 2.66
N ASP A 41 10.00 -10.03 3.19
CA ASP A 41 9.14 -11.19 3.50
C ASP A 41 7.87 -10.87 4.31
N THR A 42 7.84 -9.74 5.03
CA THR A 42 6.76 -9.38 5.95
C THR A 42 6.28 -7.93 5.82
N HIS A 43 7.03 -7.05 5.15
CA HIS A 43 6.74 -5.63 5.14
C HIS A 43 6.75 -5.09 3.73
N PHE A 44 5.88 -4.11 3.54
CA PHE A 44 5.84 -3.25 2.39
C PHE A 44 6.24 -1.85 2.86
N ILE A 45 7.31 -1.29 2.32
CA ILE A 45 8.06 -0.20 2.92
C ILE A 45 8.11 0.97 1.95
N HIS A 46 7.73 2.15 2.43
CA HIS A 46 7.92 3.40 1.70
C HIS A 46 9.37 3.88 1.87
N GLU A 47 10.08 4.07 0.76
CA GLU A 47 11.53 4.26 0.77
C GLU A 47 11.98 5.55 1.43
N ARG A 48 11.25 6.65 1.19
CA ARG A 48 11.65 7.96 1.70
C ARG A 48 11.43 8.10 3.20
N SER A 49 10.31 7.60 3.73
CA SER A 49 10.01 7.68 5.17
C SER A 49 10.58 6.51 5.97
N LYS A 50 10.98 5.41 5.31
CA LYS A 50 11.34 4.14 5.96
C LYS A 50 10.24 3.63 6.90
N LEU A 51 9.00 3.96 6.60
CA LEU A 51 7.81 3.48 7.30
C LEU A 51 7.14 2.36 6.51
N VAL A 52 6.42 1.51 7.23
CA VAL A 52 5.69 0.36 6.68
C VAL A 52 4.31 0.82 6.26
N VAL A 53 3.82 0.32 5.14
CA VAL A 53 2.43 0.48 4.71
C VAL A 53 1.57 -0.57 5.41
N SER A 54 0.51 -0.11 6.07
CA SER A 54 -0.47 -0.97 6.72
C SER A 54 -1.89 -0.58 6.35
N VAL A 55 -2.82 -1.52 6.49
CA VAL A 55 -4.25 -1.26 6.40
C VAL A 55 -4.82 -1.03 7.80
N ASN A 56 -5.50 0.08 8.04
CA ASN A 56 -6.08 0.37 9.35
C ASN A 56 -7.45 -0.31 9.53
N LYS A 57 -8.07 -0.15 10.71
CA LYS A 57 -9.39 -0.76 11.02
C LYS A 57 -10.51 -0.24 10.13
N MET A 58 -10.35 0.92 9.51
CA MET A 58 -11.30 1.49 8.54
C MET A 58 -11.01 1.02 7.10
N LYS A 59 -10.12 0.04 6.92
CA LYS A 59 -9.68 -0.49 5.62
C LYS A 59 -8.99 0.56 4.74
N GLU A 60 -8.36 1.57 5.35
CA GLU A 60 -7.57 2.57 4.64
C GLU A 60 -6.07 2.29 4.79
N LEU A 61 -5.28 2.69 3.79
CA LEU A 61 -3.82 2.63 3.88
C LEU A 61 -3.27 3.74 4.76
N GLU A 62 -2.29 3.40 5.59
CA GLU A 62 -1.54 4.36 6.38
C GLU A 62 -0.06 3.96 6.56
N LEU A 63 0.79 4.96 6.80
CA LEU A 63 2.18 4.74 7.20
C LEU A 63 2.26 4.38 8.67
N HIS A 64 3.07 3.37 9.00
CA HIS A 64 3.19 2.88 10.36
C HIS A 64 4.64 2.47 10.69
N GLY A 65 4.99 2.52 11.97
CA GLY A 65 6.31 2.07 12.43
C GLY A 65 6.41 0.54 12.49
N PHE A 66 7.59 0.00 12.17
CA PHE A 66 7.90 -1.45 12.18
C PHE A 66 7.45 -2.18 13.44
N LYS A 67 7.70 -1.62 14.63
CA LYS A 67 7.42 -2.27 15.93
C LYS A 67 5.94 -2.54 16.22
N LYS A 68 5.04 -1.96 15.42
CA LYS A 68 3.60 -2.08 15.61
C LYS A 68 2.90 -2.67 14.37
N TYR A 69 3.67 -3.31 13.48
CA TYR A 69 3.10 -4.01 12.33
C TYR A 69 2.11 -5.09 12.79
N ASN A 70 0.95 -5.15 12.14
CA ASN A 70 -0.05 -6.17 12.42
C ASN A 70 0.35 -7.48 11.71
N PRO A 71 0.73 -8.55 12.43
CA PRO A 71 1.18 -9.81 11.81
C PRO A 71 0.08 -10.55 11.03
N LYS A 72 -1.19 -10.12 11.15
CA LYS A 72 -2.31 -10.64 10.34
C LYS A 72 -2.39 -10.01 8.94
N GLN A 73 -1.59 -8.97 8.67
CA GLN A 73 -1.40 -8.46 7.32
C GLN A 73 -0.27 -9.21 6.65
N LYS A 74 -0.46 -9.54 5.38
CA LYS A 74 0.63 -9.97 4.52
C LYS A 74 0.50 -9.28 3.18
N TRP A 75 1.62 -8.74 2.72
CA TRP A 75 1.76 -8.15 1.41
C TRP A 75 2.40 -9.18 0.49
N THR A 76 1.83 -9.36 -0.69
CA THR A 76 2.36 -10.27 -1.71
C THR A 76 2.44 -9.54 -3.04
N VAL A 77 3.46 -9.89 -3.82
CA VAL A 77 3.60 -9.44 -5.21
C VAL A 77 3.20 -10.60 -6.11
N GLU A 78 2.12 -10.43 -6.86
CA GLU A 78 1.60 -11.43 -7.80
C GLU A 78 1.80 -10.91 -9.23
N GLY A 79 2.85 -11.40 -9.90
CA GLY A 79 3.25 -10.88 -11.21
C GLY A 79 3.55 -9.39 -11.13
N ASP A 80 2.79 -8.58 -11.88
CA ASP A 80 2.90 -7.12 -11.89
C ASP A 80 2.01 -6.43 -10.85
N TYR A 81 1.38 -7.15 -9.91
CA TYR A 81 0.40 -6.59 -8.99
C TYR A 81 0.83 -6.71 -7.52
N ILE A 82 0.29 -5.84 -6.67
CA ILE A 82 0.44 -5.93 -5.22
C ILE A 82 -0.90 -6.30 -4.61
N VAL A 83 -0.89 -7.31 -3.74
CA VAL A 83 -2.06 -7.82 -3.03
C VAL A 83 -1.80 -7.77 -1.53
N ASN A 84 -2.76 -7.26 -0.76
CA ASN A 84 -2.75 -7.34 0.70
C ASN A 84 -3.77 -8.38 1.17
N SER A 85 -3.30 -9.49 1.71
CA SER A 85 -4.18 -10.34 2.50
C SER A 85 -4.23 -9.77 3.92
N PHE A 86 -5.32 -9.09 4.25
CA PHE A 86 -5.68 -8.79 5.64
C PHE A 86 -6.63 -9.90 6.09
N PHE A 87 -6.18 -10.75 7.01
CA PHE A 87 -7.05 -11.79 7.53
C PHE A 87 -7.94 -11.19 8.64
N ASP A 88 -9.14 -10.74 8.25
CA ASP A 88 -10.24 -10.55 9.20
C ASP A 88 -10.92 -11.90 9.40
N GLU A 89 -11.02 -12.36 10.64
CA GLU A 89 -11.68 -13.64 10.97
C GLU A 89 -13.16 -13.68 10.58
N ASN A 90 -13.75 -12.51 10.27
CA ASN A 90 -15.12 -12.37 9.80
C ASN A 90 -15.26 -12.24 8.27
N ILE A 91 -14.16 -12.03 7.53
CA ILE A 91 -14.19 -11.76 6.08
C ILE A 91 -12.98 -12.44 5.41
N GLN A 92 -13.21 -13.60 4.79
CA GLN A 92 -12.23 -14.27 3.94
C GLN A 92 -12.17 -13.60 2.56
N GLU A 93 -11.62 -12.39 2.47
CA GLU A 93 -11.39 -11.72 1.19
C GLU A 93 -9.91 -11.33 1.06
N ASN A 94 -9.32 -11.64 -0.10
CA ASN A 94 -8.05 -11.05 -0.51
C ASN A 94 -8.31 -9.57 -0.83
N MET A 95 -7.84 -8.63 -0.01
CA MET A 95 -7.98 -7.21 -0.30
C MET A 95 -6.95 -6.79 -1.36
N VAL A 96 -7.44 -6.44 -2.55
CA VAL A 96 -6.66 -5.63 -3.47
C VAL A 96 -6.60 -4.23 -2.85
N VAL A 97 -5.41 -3.66 -2.80
CA VAL A 97 -5.09 -2.39 -2.14
C VAL A 97 -6.15 -1.33 -2.45
N CYS A 98 -7.00 -0.92 -1.50
CA CYS A 98 -7.97 0.15 -1.72
C CYS A 98 -7.35 1.50 -1.33
N ALA A 99 -7.26 2.44 -2.26
CA ALA A 99 -7.06 3.84 -1.92
C ALA A 99 -8.44 4.51 -1.86
N ASN A 100 -8.90 4.85 -0.65
CA ASN A 100 -10.22 5.39 -0.30
C ASN A 100 -11.40 4.41 -0.37
N GLY A 101 -11.87 3.97 0.81
CA GLY A 101 -13.29 3.95 1.25
C GLY A 101 -14.39 3.35 0.35
N GLY A 102 -14.09 2.71 -0.77
CA GLY A 102 -15.05 2.16 -1.72
C GLY A 102 -15.12 0.64 -1.64
N ASN A 103 -16.32 0.10 -1.85
CA ASN A 103 -16.61 -1.34 -1.94
C ASN A 103 -16.06 -2.01 -3.22
N GLU A 104 -15.13 -1.39 -3.94
CA GLU A 104 -14.58 -1.91 -5.20
C GLU A 104 -13.11 -2.27 -5.02
N GLN A 105 -12.75 -3.47 -5.48
CA GLN A 105 -11.36 -3.93 -5.52
C GLN A 105 -10.58 -3.09 -6.56
N GLU A 106 -10.01 -1.96 -6.15
CA GLU A 106 -9.15 -1.16 -7.01
C GLU A 106 -7.85 -1.92 -7.32
N LYS A 107 -7.47 -2.01 -8.59
CA LYS A 107 -6.28 -2.75 -9.02
C LYS A 107 -5.07 -1.83 -9.17
N PHE A 108 -3.96 -2.23 -8.57
CA PHE A 108 -2.69 -1.53 -8.61
C PHE A 108 -1.60 -2.42 -9.21
N ARG A 109 -0.79 -1.84 -10.11
CA ARG A 109 0.35 -2.50 -10.73
C ARG A 109 1.68 -1.92 -10.25
N ILE A 110 2.72 -2.73 -10.32
CA ILE A 110 4.11 -2.40 -10.03
C ILE A 110 4.73 -1.83 -11.30
N GLN A 111 5.47 -0.74 -11.15
CA GLN A 111 6.33 -0.20 -12.20
C GLN A 111 7.75 -0.05 -11.65
N GLN A 112 8.71 -0.75 -12.24
CA GLN A 112 10.13 -0.67 -11.87
C GLN A 112 10.76 0.63 -12.35
#